data_AF-Q5C0J5-F1
#
_entry.id   AF-Q5C0J5-F1
#
_cell.length_a   1.000
_cell.length_b   1.000
_cell.length_c   1.000
_cell.angle_alpha   90.00
_cell.angle_beta   90.00
_cell.angle_gamma   90.00
#
_symmetry.space_group_name_H-M   'P 1'
#
loop_
_entity.id
_entity.type
_entity.pdbx_description
1 polymer ?
#
loop_
_entity_poly.entity_id
_entity_poly.type
_entity_poly.pdbx_seq_one_letter_code
_entity_poly.pdbx_strand_id
1 'polypeptide(L)'
;NKLAARISYRVPEGMPVHRIDPSICSICRRNLVTDDGEKVHRLNCTHVFHDFCIRGWCIIGKKDICPCCNEKVDLKQTFTNPWDKPHILYGNLLDWVRYLVAWQPVILAVVHFLNSALGLQ
;
A
#
# COMPACT_ATOMS: atom_id res chain seq x y z
N ASN A 1 46.50 -36.05 -6.02
CA ASN A 1 45.07 -35.79 -5.72
C ASN A 1 44.92 -35.43 -4.25
N LYS A 2 45.00 -34.14 -3.89
CA LYS A 2 44.87 -33.68 -2.49
C LYS A 2 43.38 -33.46 -2.19
N LEU A 3 42.82 -34.23 -1.25
CA LEU A 3 41.47 -34.06 -0.73
C LEU A 3 41.45 -32.82 0.18
N ALA A 4 40.59 -31.84 -0.12
CA ALA A 4 40.37 -30.68 0.73
C ALA A 4 39.50 -31.08 1.94
N ALA A 5 40.08 -31.06 3.14
CA ALA A 5 39.31 -31.20 4.37
C ALA A 5 38.52 -29.90 4.62
N ARG A 6 37.22 -29.90 4.33
CA ARG A 6 36.30 -28.83 4.74
C ARG A 6 36.08 -28.95 6.25
N ILE A 7 36.72 -28.09 7.02
CA ILE A 7 36.44 -27.90 8.45
C ILE A 7 34.98 -27.43 8.57
N SER A 8 34.11 -28.29 9.09
CA SER A 8 32.73 -27.94 9.42
C SER A 8 32.69 -27.33 10.83
N TYR A 9 32.14 -26.12 10.94
CA TYR A 9 31.89 -25.48 12.23
C TYR A 9 30.74 -26.22 12.94
N ARG A 10 31.07 -27.09 13.90
CA ARG A 10 30.10 -27.84 14.71
C ARG A 10 29.99 -27.16 16.07
N VAL A 11 28.86 -26.50 16.34
CA VAL A 11 28.52 -26.00 17.68
C VAL A 11 28.06 -27.19 18.53
N PRO A 12 28.60 -27.42 19.74
CA PRO A 12 28.30 -28.61 20.54
C PRO A 12 26.87 -28.66 21.11
N GLU A 13 26.15 -27.53 21.14
CA GLU A 13 24.84 -27.37 21.79
C GLU A 13 23.64 -27.26 20.83
N GLY A 14 23.78 -27.71 19.59
CA GLY A 14 22.69 -27.80 18.61
C GLY A 14 22.75 -26.76 17.49
N MET A 15 21.68 -26.68 16.71
CA MET A 15 21.59 -25.80 15.55
C MET A 15 21.49 -24.33 16.02
N PRO A 16 22.33 -23.41 15.52
CA PRO A 16 22.24 -22.01 15.91
C PRO A 16 20.88 -21.45 15.49
N VAL A 17 20.03 -21.14 16.47
CA VAL A 17 18.71 -20.56 16.23
C VAL A 17 18.86 -19.05 16.12
N HIS A 18 18.48 -18.48 14.97
CA HIS A 18 18.53 -17.04 14.75
C HIS A 18 17.45 -16.35 15.60
N ARG A 19 17.85 -15.81 16.77
CA ARG A 19 16.97 -15.00 17.62
C ARG A 19 16.96 -13.58 17.09
N ILE A 20 15.80 -13.10 16.65
CA ILE A 20 15.62 -11.73 16.16
C ILE A 20 15.24 -10.88 17.37
N ASP A 21 16.04 -9.85 17.67
CA ASP A 21 15.70 -8.89 18.72
C ASP A 21 14.43 -8.11 18.36
N PRO A 22 13.43 -8.04 19.25
CA PRO A 22 12.15 -7.39 18.96
C PRO A 22 12.24 -5.86 18.90
N SER A 23 13.36 -5.27 19.30
CA SER A 23 13.61 -3.82 19.27
C SER A 23 14.17 -3.33 17.94
N ILE A 24 14.64 -4.23 17.07
CA ILE A 24 15.30 -3.91 15.81
C ILE A 24 14.43 -4.35 14.64
N CYS A 25 14.19 -3.47 13.69
CA CYS A 25 13.49 -3.82 12.46
C CYS A 25 14.38 -4.75 11.62
N SER A 26 13.92 -5.97 11.30
CA SER A 26 14.73 -6.93 10.54
C SER A 26 14.89 -6.58 9.05
N ILE A 27 14.15 -5.59 8.53
CA ILE A 27 14.25 -5.12 7.14
C ILE A 27 15.36 -4.08 6.98
N CYS A 28 15.38 -3.05 7.82
CA CYS A 28 16.36 -1.97 7.74
C CYS A 28 17.50 -2.06 8.78
N ARG A 29 17.41 -3.00 9.73
CA ARG A 29 18.37 -3.23 10.83
C ARG A 29 18.61 -2.02 11.74
N ARG A 30 17.60 -1.14 11.86
CA ARG A 30 17.61 0.00 12.79
C ARG A 30 16.62 -0.23 13.94
N ASN A 31 16.80 0.49 15.05
CA ASN A 31 15.87 0.45 16.16
C ASN A 31 14.47 0.93 15.73
N LEU A 32 13.45 0.28 16.28
CA LEU A 32 12.05 0.64 16.04
C LEU A 32 11.66 1.97 16.71
N VAL A 33 12.38 2.36 17.77
CA VAL A 33 12.22 3.61 18.50
C VAL A 33 13.36 4.55 18.10
N THR A 34 13.30 5.12 16.89
CA THR A 34 14.14 6.26 16.51
C THR A 34 13.32 7.55 16.62
N ASP A 35 13.98 8.63 17.03
CA ASP A 35 13.41 9.96 17.34
C ASP A 35 12.71 10.65 16.15
N ASP A 36 12.80 10.06 14.95
CA ASP A 36 12.31 10.59 13.68
C ASP A 36 10.77 10.53 13.52
N GLY A 37 10.04 10.03 14.52
CA GLY A 37 8.57 9.94 14.48
C GLY A 37 8.02 8.92 13.47
N GLU A 38 8.85 8.01 12.96
CA GLU A 38 8.43 6.94 12.06
C GLU A 38 7.44 6.00 12.76
N LYS A 39 6.26 5.79 12.17
CA LYS A 39 5.25 4.92 12.74
C LYS A 39 5.72 3.47 12.71
N VAL A 40 5.60 2.78 13.83
CA VAL A 40 5.80 1.33 13.92
C VAL A 40 4.48 0.60 13.69
N HIS A 41 4.53 -0.49 12.95
CA HIS A 41 3.38 -1.33 12.64
C HIS A 41 3.61 -2.74 13.19
N ARG A 42 2.64 -3.23 13.97
CA ARG A 42 2.64 -4.58 14.52
C ARG A 42 1.74 -5.47 13.68
N LEU A 43 2.32 -6.54 13.13
CA LEU A 43 1.58 -7.55 12.35
C LEU A 43 0.79 -8.50 13.25
N ASN A 44 -0.14 -9.26 12.65
CA ASN A 44 -0.91 -10.32 13.33
C ASN A 44 -0.01 -11.41 13.92
N CYS A 45 1.11 -11.71 13.27
CA CYS A 45 2.14 -12.62 13.77
C CYS A 45 3.00 -12.03 14.90
N THR A 46 2.57 -10.91 15.48
CA THR A 46 3.18 -10.18 16.61
C THR A 46 4.52 -9.50 16.36
N HIS A 47 5.13 -9.70 15.20
CA HIS A 47 6.36 -9.03 14.78
C HIS A 47 6.10 -7.54 14.47
N VAL A 48 7.05 -6.69 14.87
CA VAL A 48 6.97 -5.24 14.74
C VAL A 48 8.01 -4.75 13.74
N PHE A 49 7.59 -3.87 12.84
CA PHE A 49 8.44 -3.28 11.81
C PHE A 49 8.13 -1.79 11.69
N HIS A 50 9.02 -1.03 11.05
CA HIS A 50 8.65 0.30 10.58
C HIS A 50 7.58 0.21 9.49
N ASP A 51 6.61 1.12 9.52
CA ASP A 51 5.50 1.18 8.57
C ASP A 51 5.98 1.31 7.12
N PHE A 52 7.03 2.10 6.86
CA PHE A 52 7.63 2.19 5.52
C PHE A 52 8.38 0.92 5.11
N CYS A 53 9.06 0.26 6.04
CA CYS A 53 9.81 -0.96 5.76
C CYS A 53 8.89 -2.11 5.35
N ILE A 54 7.81 -2.35 6.10
CA ILE A 54 6.84 -3.41 5.78
C ILE A 54 6.05 -3.08 4.50
N ARG A 55 5.73 -1.81 4.26
CA ARG A 55 5.11 -1.36 3.00
C ARG A 55 6.00 -1.61 1.80
N GLY A 56 7.27 -1.20 1.90
CA GLY A 56 8.27 -1.44 0.86
C GLY A 56 8.46 -2.92 0.58
N TRP A 57 8.50 -3.76 1.63
CA TRP A 57 8.63 -5.20 1.48
C TRP A 57 7.50 -5.82 0.65
N CYS A 58 6.22 -5.54 0.97
CA CYS A 58 5.12 -6.13 0.21
C CYS A 58 4.99 -5.53 -1.19
N ILE A 59 5.22 -4.22 -1.37
CA ILE A 59 5.09 -3.57 -2.69
C ILE A 59 6.23 -4.00 -3.63
N ILE A 60 7.48 -3.87 -3.19
CA ILE A 60 8.66 -4.05 -4.05
C ILE A 60 8.93 -5.54 -4.25
N GLY A 61 8.77 -6.34 -3.18
CA GLY A 61 9.02 -7.78 -3.21
C GLY A 61 7.89 -8.60 -3.81
N LYS A 62 6.67 -8.05 -3.97
CA LYS A 62 5.42 -8.80 -4.23
C LYS A 62 5.23 -9.96 -3.25
N LYS A 63 5.63 -9.77 -1.99
CA LYS A 63 5.57 -10.78 -0.93
C LYS A 63 4.64 -10.29 0.17
N ASP A 64 3.44 -10.87 0.22
CA ASP A 64 2.43 -10.59 1.25
C ASP A 64 2.68 -11.42 2.51
N ILE A 65 3.94 -11.48 2.93
CA ILE A 65 4.44 -12.46 3.88
C ILE A 65 5.42 -11.79 4.85
N CYS A 66 5.30 -12.11 6.14
CA CYS A 66 6.19 -11.61 7.19
C CYS A 66 7.63 -12.11 6.97
N PRO A 67 8.64 -11.22 6.97
CA PRO A 67 10.05 -11.61 6.79
C PRO A 67 10.59 -12.58 7.85
N CYS A 68 10.00 -12.58 9.05
CA CYS A 68 10.52 -13.35 10.19
C CYS A 68 9.93 -14.76 10.27
N CYS A 69 8.63 -14.91 10.03
CA CYS A 69 7.91 -16.17 10.28
C CYS A 69 7.15 -16.72 9.08
N ASN A 70 7.24 -16.06 7.93
CA ASN A 70 6.51 -16.39 6.71
C ASN A 70 4.97 -16.45 6.84
N GLU A 71 4.41 -15.84 7.88
CA GLU A 71 2.96 -15.69 8.04
C GLU A 71 2.41 -14.65 7.07
N LYS A 72 1.20 -14.86 6.55
CA LYS A 72 0.59 -13.92 5.58
C LYS A 72 0.28 -12.58 6.25
N VAL A 73 0.57 -11.48 5.55
CA VAL A 73 0.29 -10.11 5.99
C VAL A 73 -1.07 -9.65 5.44
N ASP A 74 -1.93 -9.13 6.30
CA ASP A 74 -3.21 -8.53 5.89
C ASP A 74 -2.99 -7.12 5.31
N LEU A 75 -2.92 -7.05 3.98
CA LEU A 75 -2.64 -5.83 3.22
C LEU A 75 -3.69 -4.71 3.37
N LYS A 76 -4.91 -5.04 3.81
CA LYS A 76 -6.02 -4.08 3.88
C LYS A 76 -5.78 -2.95 4.89
N GLN A 77 -4.98 -3.19 5.93
CA GLN A 77 -4.66 -2.16 6.93
C GLN A 77 -3.45 -1.30 6.55
N THR A 78 -2.54 -1.80 5.72
CA THR A 78 -1.27 -1.14 5.40
C THR A 78 -1.26 -0.47 4.03
N PHE A 79 -2.10 -0.91 3.11
CA PHE A 79 -2.13 -0.44 1.72
C PHE A 79 -3.47 0.18 1.33
N THR A 80 -3.73 1.41 1.77
CA THR A 80 -4.48 2.32 0.90
C THR A 80 -3.55 2.72 -0.24
N ASN A 81 -3.73 2.10 -1.41
CA ASN A 81 -2.96 2.41 -2.60
C ASN A 81 -3.03 3.93 -2.88
N PRO A 82 -1.89 4.65 -2.92
CA PRO A 82 -1.87 6.07 -3.27
C PRO A 82 -2.43 6.32 -4.68
N TRP A 83 -2.30 5.32 -5.57
CA TRP A 83 -2.62 5.38 -6.99
C TRP A 83 -3.99 4.82 -7.36
N ASP A 84 -4.83 4.42 -6.39
CA ASP A 84 -6.25 4.11 -6.65
C ASP A 84 -7.12 5.38 -6.71
N LYS A 85 -6.62 6.49 -6.16
CA LYS A 85 -7.34 7.77 -6.10
C LYS A 85 -7.46 8.56 -7.42
N PRO A 86 -6.51 8.53 -8.39
CA PRO A 86 -6.61 9.34 -9.60
C PRO A 86 -7.76 8.88 -10.53
N HIS A 87 -8.06 7.58 -10.60
CA HIS A 87 -9.13 7.09 -11.48
C HIS A 87 -10.53 7.51 -11.00
N ILE A 88 -10.74 7.68 -9.70
CA ILE A 88 -12.03 8.04 -9.11
C ILE A 88 -12.38 9.52 -9.40
N LEU A 89 -11.39 10.42 -9.31
CA LEU A 89 -11.56 11.83 -9.65
C LEU A 89 -11.86 12.03 -11.14
N TYR A 90 -11.11 11.33 -12.01
CA TYR A 90 -11.32 11.39 -13.45
C TYR A 90 -12.70 10.80 -13.86
N GLY A 91 -13.11 9.70 -13.24
CA GLY A 91 -14.43 9.11 -13.43
C GLY A 91 -15.57 10.08 -13.07
N ASN A 92 -15.49 10.71 -11.90
CA ASN A 92 -16.51 11.69 -11.46
C ASN A 92 -16.56 12.93 -12.36
N LEU A 93 -15.41 13.42 -12.81
CA LEU A 93 -15.34 14.57 -13.72
C LEU A 93 -15.98 14.25 -15.08
N LEU A 94 -15.67 13.09 -15.65
CA LEU A 94 -16.25 12.65 -16.93
C LEU A 94 -17.77 12.48 -16.84
N ASP A 95 -18.27 11.94 -15.73
CA ASP A 95 -19.71 11.79 -15.51
C ASP A 95 -20.42 13.15 -15.38
N TRP A 96 -19.77 14.13 -14.73
CA TRP A 96 -20.28 15.49 -14.66
C TRP A 96 -20.34 16.16 -16.04
N VAL A 97 -19.28 16.01 -16.86
CA VAL A 97 -19.24 16.52 -18.23
C VAL A 97 -20.33 15.88 -19.09
N ARG A 98 -20.51 14.55 -18.99
CA ARG A 98 -21.56 13.82 -19.70
C ARG A 98 -22.96 14.34 -19.34
N TYR A 99 -23.21 14.59 -18.06
CA TYR A 99 -24.47 15.13 -17.58
C TYR A 99 -24.73 16.54 -18.14
N LEU A 100 -23.74 17.43 -18.14
CA LEU A 100 -23.88 18.77 -18.71
C LEU A 100 -24.20 18.74 -20.21
N VAL A 101 -23.51 17.90 -20.98
CA VAL A 101 -23.75 17.77 -22.44
C VAL A 101 -25.15 17.21 -22.70
N ALA A 102 -25.59 16.19 -21.95
CA ALA A 102 -26.94 15.62 -22.10
C ALA A 102 -28.06 16.64 -21.76
N TRP A 103 -27.78 17.61 -20.89
CA TRP A 103 -28.73 18.65 -20.50
C TRP A 103 -28.79 19.85 -21.45
N GLN A 104 -27.79 20.09 -22.28
CA GLN A 104 -27.81 21.17 -23.28
C GLN A 104 -29.09 21.20 -24.16
N PRO A 105 -29.55 20.09 -24.76
CA PRO A 105 -30.78 20.10 -25.55
C PRO A 105 -32.04 20.40 -24.72
N VAL A 106 -32.07 19.98 -23.45
CA VAL A 106 -33.18 20.27 -22.54
C VAL A 106 -33.21 21.75 -22.16
N ILE A 107 -32.04 22.34 -21.84
CA ILE A 107 -31.91 23.77 -21.52
C ILE A 107 -32.32 24.62 -22.71
N LEU A 108 -31.86 24.30 -23.92
CA LEU A 108 -32.21 25.04 -25.14
C LEU A 108 -33.70 24.92 -25.47
N ALA A 109 -34.29 23.72 -25.35
CA ALA A 109 -35.71 23.53 -25.58
C ALA A 109 -36.58 24.33 -24.60
N VAL A 110 -36.21 24.35 -23.31
CA VAL A 110 -36.91 25.13 -22.28
C VAL A 110 -36.78 26.63 -22.55
N VAL A 111 -35.59 27.13 -22.89
CA VAL A 111 -35.39 28.55 -23.21
C VAL A 111 -36.19 28.97 -24.44
N HIS A 112 -36.19 28.16 -25.51
CA HIS A 112 -37.01 28.43 -26.69
C HIS A 112 -38.51 28.42 -26.38
N PHE A 113 -38.97 27.48 -25.56
CA PHE A 113 -40.36 27.40 -25.13
C PHE A 113 -40.77 28.64 -24.30
N LEU A 114 -39.95 29.04 -23.34
CA LEU A 114 -40.21 30.22 -22.51
C LEU A 114 -40.18 31.52 -23.31
N ASN A 115 -39.20 31.69 -24.21
CA ASN A 115 -39.15 32.87 -25.09
C ASN A 115 -40.38 32.94 -26.02
N SER A 116 -40.82 31.80 -26.55
CA SER A 116 -42.04 31.73 -27.37
C SER A 116 -43.30 31.99 -26.56
N ALA A 117 -43.39 31.47 -25.33
CA ALA A 117 -44.54 31.68 -24.44
C ALA A 117 -44.64 33.11 -23.91
N LEU A 118 -43.50 33.77 -23.66
CA LEU A 118 -43.43 35.17 -23.21
C LEU A 118 -43.50 36.18 -24.37
N GLY A 119 -43.54 35.72 -25.62
CA GLY A 119 -43.65 36.58 -26.81
C GLY A 119 -42.44 37.51 -27.02
N LEU A 120 -41.26 37.10 -26.55
CA LEU A 120 -40.00 37.86 -26.68
C LEU A 120 -39.31 37.63 -28.05
N GLN A 121 -40.02 37.03 -29.00
CA GLN A 121 -39.65 36.90 -30.39
C GLN A 121 -40.90 36.97 -31.29
#